data_AF-A0A7V9ZE63-F1
#
_entry.id   AF-A0A7V9ZE63-F1
#
_cell.length_a   1.000
_cell.length_b   1.000
_cell.length_c   1.000
_cell.angle_alpha   90.00
_cell.angle_beta   90.00
_cell.angle_gamma   90.00
#
_symmetry.space_group_name_H-M   'P 1'
#
loop_
_entity.id
_entity.type
_entity.pdbx_description
1 polymer ?
#
loop_
_entity_poly.entity_id
_entity_poly.type
_entity_poly.pdbx_seq_one_letter_code
_entity_poly.pdbx_strand_id
1 'polypeptide(L)'
;MAGSHLRRVYDSIRPNVQRYEWIYGTRNEAEYEPSTTEHLRIIAAIRAGDPEQARNAVIMHWEKAAARTIAIIGALPKGPVPRKPRVAKSARGAKPGVKGRG
;
A
#
# COMPACT_ATOMS: atom_id res chain seq x y z
N MET A 1 -21.32 -4.10 14.70
CA MET A 1 -21.36 -2.69 14.24
C MET A 1 -20.00 -2.04 13.95
N ALA A 2 -18.85 -2.68 14.26
CA ALA A 2 -17.53 -2.10 14.00
C ALA A 2 -17.14 -1.99 12.50
N GLY A 3 -17.69 -2.84 11.62
CA GLY A 3 -17.25 -2.95 10.22
C GLY A 3 -17.40 -1.67 9.39
N SER A 4 -18.54 -0.98 9.46
CA SER A 4 -18.79 0.22 8.65
C SER A 4 -18.02 1.46 9.12
N HIS A 5 -17.71 1.54 10.42
CA HIS A 5 -16.86 2.59 10.97
C HIS A 5 -15.39 2.35 10.60
N LEU A 6 -14.88 1.13 10.85
CA LEU A 6 -13.51 0.76 10.47
C LEU A 6 -13.27 0.93 8.97
N ARG A 7 -14.27 0.62 8.14
CA ARG A 7 -14.17 0.82 6.70
C ARG A 7 -14.02 2.30 6.33
N ARG A 8 -14.80 3.19 6.94
CA ARG A 8 -14.68 4.64 6.72
C ARG A 8 -13.32 5.17 7.16
N VAL A 9 -12.80 4.72 8.31
CA VAL A 9 -11.46 5.09 8.76
C VAL A 9 -10.41 4.63 7.76
N TYR A 10 -10.46 3.36 7.34
CA TYR A 10 -9.57 2.82 6.31
C TYR A 10 -9.61 3.63 5.01
N ASP A 11 -10.80 3.92 4.49
CA ASP A 11 -10.97 4.65 3.24
C ASP A 11 -10.42 6.10 3.34
N SER A 12 -10.47 6.72 4.52
CA SER A 12 -9.91 8.06 4.75
C SER A 12 -8.38 8.09 4.76
N ILE A 13 -7.72 7.03 5.24
CA ILE A 13 -6.25 6.96 5.33
C ILE A 13 -5.61 6.34 4.09
N ARG A 14 -6.37 5.51 3.35
CA ARG A 14 -5.88 4.72 2.21
C ARG A 14 -5.10 5.54 1.17
N PRO A 15 -5.52 6.74 0.73
CA PRO A 15 -4.77 7.51 -0.26
C PRO A 15 -3.36 7.90 0.22
N ASN A 16 -3.22 8.20 1.52
CA ASN A 16 -1.93 8.54 2.11
C ASN A 16 -1.05 7.29 2.23
N VAL A 17 -1.62 6.17 2.68
CA VAL A 17 -0.89 4.88 2.79
C VAL A 17 -0.38 4.43 1.41
N GLN A 18 -1.22 4.46 0.38
CA GLN A 18 -0.83 4.08 -0.98
C GLN A 18 0.27 4.96 -1.58
N ARG A 19 0.29 6.24 -1.21
CA ARG A 19 1.36 7.15 -1.62
C ARG A 19 2.69 6.72 -1.00
N TYR A 20 2.70 6.39 0.28
CA TYR A 20 3.91 5.92 0.97
C TYR A 20 4.35 4.54 0.48
N GLU A 21 3.40 3.63 0.25
CA GLU A 21 3.67 2.32 -0.35
C GLU A 21 4.35 2.45 -1.71
N TRP A 22 3.94 3.40 -2.55
CA TRP A 22 4.60 3.64 -3.83
C TRP A 22 6.03 4.20 -3.68
N ILE A 23 6.26 5.10 -2.70
CA ILE A 23 7.57 5.74 -2.49
C ILE A 23 8.57 4.76 -1.86
N TYR A 24 8.11 3.90 -0.96
CA TYR A 24 8.97 3.03 -0.16
C TYR A 24 8.94 1.57 -0.60
N GLY A 25 7.86 1.11 -1.24
CA GLY A 25 7.68 -0.30 -1.63
C GLY A 25 8.75 -0.81 -2.59
N THR A 26 9.20 0.01 -3.55
CA THR A 26 10.28 -0.38 -4.47
C THR A 26 11.66 -0.47 -3.81
N ARG A 27 11.80 0.02 -2.56
CA ARG A 27 13.03 -0.10 -1.76
C ARG A 27 12.93 -1.17 -0.67
N ASN A 28 11.82 -1.92 -0.65
CA ASN A 28 11.45 -2.85 0.41
C ASN A 28 11.53 -4.32 -0.03
N GLU A 29 12.17 -4.63 -1.17
CA GLU A 29 12.16 -5.98 -1.75
C GLU A 29 12.71 -7.05 -0.81
N ALA A 30 13.77 -6.73 -0.05
CA ALA A 30 14.35 -7.63 0.95
C ALA A 30 13.42 -7.90 2.15
N GLU A 31 12.42 -7.04 2.38
CA GLU A 31 11.51 -7.12 3.53
C GLU A 31 10.17 -7.81 3.20
N TYR A 32 9.96 -8.19 1.94
CA TYR A 32 8.72 -8.87 1.54
C TYR A 32 8.57 -10.26 2.15
N GLU A 33 9.65 -11.03 2.21
CA GLU A 33 9.62 -12.37 2.82
C GLU A 33 9.31 -12.27 4.33
N PRO A 34 10.02 -11.45 5.13
CA PRO A 34 9.67 -11.24 6.53
C PRO A 34 8.22 -10.79 6.74
N SER A 35 7.74 -9.84 5.94
CA SER A 35 6.36 -9.32 6.02
C SER A 35 5.34 -10.41 5.68
N THR A 36 5.61 -11.25 4.68
CA THR A 36 4.72 -12.35 4.27
C THR A 36 4.63 -13.41 5.37
N THR A 37 5.77 -13.77 5.95
CA THR A 37 5.82 -14.71 7.08
C THR A 37 5.06 -14.16 8.30
N GLU A 38 5.11 -12.85 8.56
CA GLU A 38 4.31 -12.19 9.59
C GLU A 38 2.79 -12.25 9.29
N HIS A 39 2.38 -12.02 8.04
CA HIS A 39 0.97 -12.15 7.63
C HIS A 39 0.44 -13.57 7.81
N LEU A 40 1.24 -14.59 7.50
CA LEU A 40 0.84 -15.99 7.70
C LEU A 40 0.56 -16.31 9.17
N ARG A 41 1.30 -15.71 10.12
CA ARG A 41 1.04 -15.86 11.56
C ARG A 41 -0.29 -15.24 11.98
N ILE A 42 -0.62 -14.06 11.45
CA ILE A 42 -1.93 -13.42 11.71
C ILE A 42 -3.07 -14.30 11.19
N ILE A 43 -2.95 -14.79 9.95
CA ILE A 43 -3.95 -15.66 9.32
C ILE A 43 -4.12 -16.96 10.13
N ALA A 44 -3.01 -17.56 10.57
CA ALA A 44 -3.05 -18.77 11.39
C ALA A 44 -3.78 -18.54 12.72
N ALA A 45 -3.50 -17.45 13.42
CA ALA A 45 -4.16 -17.12 14.68
C ALA A 45 -5.68 -16.86 14.51
N ILE A 46 -6.07 -16.15 13.45
CA ILE A 46 -7.49 -15.95 13.11
C ILE A 46 -8.17 -17.29 12.83
N ARG A 47 -7.54 -18.16 12.04
CA ARG A 47 -8.10 -19.48 11.70
C ARG A 47 -8.20 -20.41 12.91
N ALA A 48 -7.30 -20.28 13.87
CA ALA A 48 -7.36 -21.01 15.13
C ALA A 48 -8.48 -20.50 16.07
N GLY A 49 -9.12 -19.37 15.75
CA GLY A 49 -10.14 -18.76 16.60
C GLY A 49 -9.55 -18.13 17.86
N ASP A 50 -8.27 -17.77 17.86
CA ASP A 50 -7.58 -17.16 18.99
C ASP A 50 -7.48 -15.64 18.81
N PRO A 51 -8.40 -14.86 19.40
CA PRO A 51 -8.44 -13.41 19.21
C PRO A 51 -7.25 -12.68 19.85
N GLU A 52 -6.71 -13.18 20.96
CA GLU A 52 -5.56 -12.56 21.63
C GLU A 52 -4.29 -12.79 20.83
N GLN A 53 -4.07 -14.01 20.35
CA GLN A 53 -2.93 -14.32 19.50
C GLN A 53 -3.00 -13.56 18.17
N ALA A 54 -4.20 -13.39 17.60
CA ALA A 54 -4.40 -12.59 16.38
C ALA A 54 -4.07 -11.11 16.65
N ARG A 55 -4.54 -10.55 17.77
CA ARG A 55 -4.24 -9.17 18.17
C ARG A 55 -2.73 -8.96 18.35
N ASN A 56 -2.08 -9.85 19.09
CA ASN A 56 -0.63 -9.77 19.34
C ASN A 56 0.18 -9.89 18.04
N ALA A 57 -0.23 -10.79 17.15
CA ALA A 57 0.43 -10.93 15.84
C ALA A 57 0.30 -9.65 14.98
N VAL A 58 -0.85 -8.98 15.01
CA VAL A 58 -1.07 -7.71 14.31
C VAL A 58 -0.20 -6.59 14.90
N ILE A 59 -0.14 -6.46 16.23
CA ILE A 59 0.68 -5.45 16.91
C ILE A 59 2.15 -5.63 16.57
N MET A 60 2.67 -6.85 16.70
CA MET A 60 4.07 -7.15 16.38
C MET A 60 4.40 -6.86 14.92
N HIS A 61 3.53 -7.24 13.98
CA HIS A 61 3.71 -6.90 12.58
C HIS A 61 3.77 -5.38 12.37
N TRP A 62 2.88 -4.63 13.03
CA TRP A 62 2.83 -3.17 12.90
C TRP A 62 4.09 -2.49 13.44
N GLU A 63 4.59 -2.90 14.60
CA GLU A 63 5.83 -2.38 15.19
C GLU A 63 7.05 -2.68 14.32
N LYS A 64 7.16 -3.91 13.78
CA LYS A 64 8.25 -4.27 12.88
C LYS A 64 8.17 -3.52 11.56
N ALA A 65 6.98 -3.37 10.98
CA ALA A 65 6.77 -2.58 9.78
C ALA A 65 7.15 -1.10 9.99
N ALA A 66 6.85 -0.53 11.16
CA ALA A 66 7.27 0.81 11.52
C ALA A 66 8.80 0.92 11.58
N ALA A 67 9.49 -0.02 12.23
CA ALA A 67 10.95 -0.05 12.31
C ALA A 67 11.60 -0.12 10.91
N ARG A 68 11.12 -1.03 10.04
CA ARG A 68 11.58 -1.15 8.64
C ARG A 68 11.37 0.15 7.86
N THR A 69 10.21 0.77 8.02
CA THR A 69 9.87 2.04 7.34
C THR A 69 10.79 3.18 7.80
N ILE A 70 11.07 3.29 9.10
CA ILE A 70 11.98 4.30 9.66
C ILE A 70 13.39 4.13 9.08
N ALA A 71 13.89 2.89 9.00
CA ALA A 71 15.20 2.61 8.42
C ALA A 71 15.28 3.05 6.95
N ILE A 72 14.24 2.76 6.15
CA ILE A 72 14.18 3.18 4.74
C ILE A 72 14.16 4.71 4.63
N ILE A 73 13.33 5.39 5.44
CA ILE A 73 13.25 6.85 5.44
C ILE A 73 14.60 7.47 5.81
N GLY A 74 15.27 6.93 6.83
CA GLY A 74 16.60 7.38 7.25
C GLY A 74 17.68 7.20 6.19
N ALA A 75 17.55 6.19 5.33
CA ALA A 75 18.47 5.93 4.23
C ALA A 75 18.21 6.80 2.97
N LEU A 76 17.13 7.59 2.93
CA LEU A 76 16.84 8.44 1.77
C LEU A 76 17.73 9.69 1.72
N PRO A 77 18.22 10.08 0.54
CA PRO A 77 18.91 11.36 0.38
C PRO A 77 17.96 12.51 0.72
N LYS A 78 18.46 13.50 1.47
CA LYS A 78 17.68 14.70 1.82
C LYS A 78 17.39 15.49 0.53
N GLY A 79 16.12 15.56 0.14
CA GLY A 79 15.68 16.21 -1.10
C GLY A 79 14.17 16.05 -1.33
N PRO A 80 13.60 16.72 -2.34
CA PRO A 80 12.16 16.64 -2.61
C PRO A 80 11.76 15.21 -2.96
N VAL A 81 10.74 14.70 -2.25
CA VAL A 81 10.21 13.35 -2.48
C VAL A 81 9.59 13.28 -3.88
N PRO A 82 10.02 12.33 -4.75
CA PRO A 82 9.50 12.22 -6.11
C PRO A 82 7.99 11.98 -6.07
N ARG A 83 7.25 12.73 -6.88
CA ARG A 83 5.80 12.53 -7.06
C ARG A 83 5.57 11.38 -8.03
N LYS A 84 4.50 10.61 -7.79
CA LYS A 84 4.04 9.60 -8.74
C LYS A 84 3.84 10.26 -10.11
N PRO A 85 4.43 9.74 -11.20
CA PRO A 85 4.24 10.30 -12.53
C PRO A 85 2.74 10.28 -12.84
N ARG A 86 2.22 11.43 -13.27
CA ARG A 86 0.82 11.54 -13.67
C ARG A 86 0.65 10.74 -14.94
N VAL A 87 -0.07 9.61 -14.88
CA VAL A 87 -0.42 8.84 -16.09
C VAL A 87 -1.16 9.80 -17.03
N ALA A 88 -0.56 10.08 -18.19
CA ALA A 88 -1.21 10.90 -19.21
C ALA A 88 -2.50 10.19 -19.63
N LYS A 89 -3.65 10.86 -19.49
CA LYS A 89 -4.89 10.37 -20.08
C LYS A 89 -4.65 10.28 -21.59
N SER A 90 -4.60 9.07 -22.15
CA SER A 90 -4.49 8.89 -23.59
C SER A 90 -5.71 9.56 -24.24
N ALA A 91 -5.48 10.55 -25.10
CA ALA A 91 -6.51 11.13 -25.95
C ALA A 91 -7.01 10.06 -26.93
N ARG A 92 -8.01 9.28 -26.51
CA ARG A 92 -8.73 8.37 -27.39
C ARG A 92 -10.01 9.08 -27.80
N GLY A 93 -9.96 9.79 -28.93
CA GLY A 93 -11.09 10.58 -29.40
C GLY A 93 -10.83 11.41 -30.65
N ALA A 94 -10.15 10.90 -31.66
CA ALA A 94 -10.16 11.49 -33.00
C ALA A 94 -10.64 10.42 -33.98
N LYS A 95 -11.92 10.48 -34.37
CA LYS A 95 -12.43 9.73 -35.53
C LYS A 95 -11.93 10.42 -36.79
N PRO A 96 -11.35 9.71 -37.77
CA PRO A 96 -11.01 10.32 -39.05
C PRO A 96 -12.29 10.57 -39.85
N GLY A 97 -12.47 11.82 -40.28
CA GLY A 97 -13.57 12.24 -41.14
C GLY A 97 -13.51 11.56 -42.51
N VAL A 98 -14.63 11.00 -42.93
CA VAL A 98 -14.85 10.48 -44.29
C VAL A 98 -14.88 11.66 -45.24
N LYS A 99 -13.85 11.81 -46.09
CA LYS A 99 -13.90 12.70 -47.26
C LYS A 99 -14.61 11.97 -48.38
N GLY A 100 -15.84 12.37 -48.68
CA GLY A 100 -16.49 12.08 -49.95
C GLY A 100 -15.81 12.84 -51.09
N ARG A 101 -15.62 12.15 -52.21
CA ARG A 101 -15.56 12.68 -53.58
C ARG A 101 -16.33 11.64 -54.40
N GLY A 102 -17.40 11.99 -55.12
CA GLY A 102 -17.43 13.06 -56.13
C GLY A 102 -17.06 12.39 -57.43
#